data_AF-A0A453INK2-F1
#
_entry.id   AF-A0A453INK2-F1
#
_cell.length_a   1.000
_cell.length_b   1.000
_cell.length_c   1.000
_cell.angle_alpha   90.00
_cell.angle_beta   90.00
_cell.angle_gamma   90.00
#
_symmetry.space_group_name_H-M   'P 1'
#
loop_
_entity.id
_entity.type
_entity.pdbx_description
1 polymer ?
#
loop_
_entity_poly.entity_id
_entity_poly.type
_entity_poly.pdbx_seq_one_letter_code
_entity_poly.pdbx_strand_id
1 'polypeptide(L)'
;CPSENQWVEAPLLCTAPIKFQYANYTTADYAKTGKGSLRLQIINQRSDISFALFSGGLSNPKLITRSNSITFANPKAPVYPRLAQGKSWDEMTVTWTSGYSTKEATPFVEWGIQGQIQILSPAGTLTFSRDTMCGPPARTVGWRDPGFIHTSFFKDLWPNLKYTYRIGHRLFNGQIVWGRQNSFKAPPYPGEDSLQRVVIFGDLGKAEIDGSNEYNDFERGSINTTYQLVKDLKNIDMVMHIGDICYASGYLSQWDQFTAQVEPIASTVPYMVARYSN
;
A
#
# COMPACT_ATOMS: atom_id res chain seq x y z
N CYS A 1 -6.43 -8.09 -24.99
CA CYS A 1 -6.80 -6.73 -25.43
C CYS A 1 -5.63 -6.16 -26.22
N PRO A 2 -5.85 -5.35 -27.28
CA PRO A 2 -4.74 -4.71 -27.98
C PRO A 2 -4.02 -3.72 -27.07
N SER A 3 -2.73 -3.45 -27.33
CA SER A 3 -2.02 -2.36 -26.67
C SER A 3 -2.56 -1.02 -27.17
N GLU A 4 -2.97 -0.15 -26.24
CA GLU A 4 -3.59 1.14 -26.56
C GLU A 4 -2.55 2.25 -26.76
N ASN A 5 -1.38 2.12 -26.12
CA ASN A 5 -0.25 3.03 -26.23
C ASN A 5 1.04 2.35 -25.75
N GLN A 6 2.18 3.06 -25.85
CA GLN A 6 3.50 2.54 -25.45
C GLN A 6 3.63 2.19 -23.95
N TRP A 7 2.71 2.66 -23.10
CA TRP A 7 2.69 2.42 -21.66
C TRP A 7 1.86 1.19 -21.27
N VAL A 8 1.16 0.58 -22.22
CA VAL A 8 0.44 -0.69 -22.03
C VAL A 8 1.35 -1.84 -22.43
N GLU A 9 1.89 -2.52 -21.42
CA GLU A 9 2.87 -3.59 -21.58
C GLU A 9 2.25 -5.00 -21.52
N ALA A 10 3.03 -6.00 -21.95
CA ALA A 10 2.65 -7.41 -21.83
C ALA A 10 2.66 -7.86 -20.35
N PRO A 11 1.77 -8.79 -19.93
CA PRO A 11 0.79 -9.50 -20.76
C PRO A 11 -0.41 -8.64 -21.14
N LEU A 12 -0.83 -8.68 -22.41
CA LEU A 12 -1.91 -7.84 -22.93
C LEU A 12 -3.32 -8.43 -22.64
N LEU A 13 -3.65 -8.49 -21.36
CA LEU A 13 -4.95 -8.96 -20.86
C LEU A 13 -5.89 -7.78 -20.62
N CYS A 14 -7.19 -7.99 -20.81
CA CYS A 14 -8.21 -6.94 -20.55
C CYS A 14 -8.41 -6.67 -19.06
N THR A 15 -7.96 -7.60 -18.21
CA THR A 15 -7.84 -7.45 -16.77
C THR A 15 -6.38 -7.66 -16.43
N ALA A 16 -5.67 -6.60 -16.07
CA ALA A 16 -4.29 -6.71 -15.62
C ALA A 16 -4.21 -7.64 -14.39
N PRO A 17 -3.37 -8.69 -14.41
CA PRO A 17 -3.08 -9.47 -13.21
C PRO A 17 -2.44 -8.58 -12.14
N ILE A 18 -2.69 -8.89 -10.86
CA ILE A 18 -2.01 -8.23 -9.74
C ILE A 18 -0.51 -8.49 -9.81
N LYS A 19 -0.15 -9.74 -10.10
CA LYS A 19 1.21 -10.25 -10.33
C LYS A 19 1.15 -11.58 -11.07
N PHE A 20 2.27 -12.06 -11.56
CA PHE A 20 2.37 -13.31 -12.32
C PHE A 20 3.74 -13.96 -12.13
N GLN A 21 3.82 -15.26 -12.38
CA GLN A 21 5.08 -16.00 -12.28
C GLN A 21 5.06 -17.18 -13.25
N TYR A 22 6.23 -17.58 -13.74
CA TYR A 22 6.39 -18.77 -14.54
C TYR A 22 6.15 -20.04 -13.71
N ALA A 23 5.46 -21.02 -14.31
CA ALA A 23 5.13 -22.26 -13.64
C ALA A 23 6.37 -23.11 -13.25
N ASN A 24 7.53 -22.86 -13.88
CA ASN A 24 8.80 -23.52 -13.55
C ASN A 24 9.66 -22.77 -12.51
N TYR A 25 9.18 -21.65 -11.96
CA TYR A 25 9.99 -20.78 -11.08
C TYR A 25 10.57 -21.52 -9.87
N THR A 26 9.76 -22.34 -9.20
CA THR A 26 10.20 -23.21 -8.08
C THR A 26 10.29 -24.69 -8.47
N THR A 27 9.84 -25.06 -9.67
CA THR A 27 9.74 -26.45 -10.13
C THR A 27 10.45 -26.59 -11.48
N ALA A 28 11.77 -26.82 -11.43
CA ALA A 28 12.62 -26.80 -12.62
C ALA A 28 12.22 -27.84 -13.70
N ASP A 29 11.63 -28.96 -13.30
CA ASP A 29 11.18 -30.04 -14.18
C ASP A 29 9.72 -29.90 -14.67
N TYR A 30 9.06 -28.77 -14.38
CA TYR A 30 7.68 -28.49 -14.83
C TYR A 30 7.49 -28.74 -16.33
N ALA A 31 8.48 -28.36 -17.16
CA ALA A 31 8.43 -28.54 -18.60
C ALA A 31 8.36 -30.03 -19.04
N LYS A 32 8.82 -30.96 -18.20
CA LYS A 32 8.76 -32.41 -18.45
C LYS A 32 7.53 -33.05 -17.81
N THR A 33 7.17 -32.63 -16.59
CA THR A 33 6.15 -33.30 -15.78
C THR A 33 4.75 -32.70 -15.95
N GLY A 34 4.65 -31.45 -16.40
CA GLY A 34 3.41 -30.67 -16.41
C GLY A 34 2.86 -30.37 -15.01
N LYS A 35 3.64 -30.61 -13.95
CA LYS A 35 3.23 -30.46 -12.55
C LYS A 35 4.18 -29.48 -11.85
N GLY A 36 3.62 -28.60 -11.04
CA GLY A 36 4.41 -27.63 -10.28
C GLY A 36 3.54 -26.93 -9.23
N SER A 37 4.20 -26.23 -8.31
CA SER A 37 3.54 -25.50 -7.24
C SER A 37 4.28 -24.20 -6.92
N LEU A 38 3.54 -23.10 -6.81
CA LEU A 38 4.08 -21.80 -6.39
C LEU A 38 3.57 -21.45 -5.00
N ARG A 39 4.43 -20.81 -4.21
CA ARG A 39 4.04 -20.19 -2.93
C ARG A 39 4.04 -18.68 -3.12
N LEU A 40 2.86 -18.08 -3.08
CA LEU A 40 2.67 -16.66 -3.30
C LEU A 40 2.22 -15.99 -2.00
N GLN A 41 2.86 -14.88 -1.63
CA GLN A 41 2.42 -14.01 -0.55
C GLN A 41 1.40 -13.03 -1.11
N ILE A 42 0.21 -12.99 -0.52
CA ILE A 42 -0.88 -12.14 -0.98
C ILE A 42 -1.19 -11.09 0.10
N ILE A 43 -1.37 -9.85 -0.32
CA ILE A 43 -1.80 -8.75 0.55
C ILE A 43 -3.32 -8.53 0.45
N ASN A 44 -3.93 -8.03 1.51
CA ASN A 44 -5.35 -7.70 1.49
C ASN A 44 -5.58 -6.36 0.79
N GLN A 45 -6.22 -6.40 -0.37
CA GLN A 45 -6.55 -5.21 -1.16
C GLN A 45 -7.99 -5.25 -1.65
N ARG A 46 -8.93 -5.58 -0.73
CA ARG A 46 -10.40 -5.44 -0.84
C ARG A 46 -11.19 -6.52 -1.55
N SER A 47 -10.69 -7.09 -2.64
CA SER A 47 -11.44 -8.07 -3.45
C SER A 47 -10.91 -9.48 -3.27
N ASP A 48 -11.71 -10.46 -3.68
CA ASP A 48 -11.26 -11.84 -3.82
C ASP A 48 -10.23 -11.97 -4.95
N ILE A 49 -9.53 -13.11 -4.94
CA ILE A 49 -8.43 -13.40 -5.86
C ILE A 49 -8.63 -14.78 -6.46
N SER A 50 -8.40 -14.90 -7.75
CA SER A 50 -8.32 -16.18 -8.46
C SER A 50 -7.01 -16.28 -9.22
N PHE A 51 -6.49 -17.49 -9.35
CA PHE A 51 -5.27 -17.77 -10.09
C PHE A 51 -5.63 -18.36 -11.46
N ALA A 52 -4.87 -18.00 -12.48
CA ALA A 52 -5.07 -18.49 -13.84
C ALA A 52 -3.75 -19.00 -14.41
N LEU A 53 -3.79 -20.17 -15.04
CA LEU A 53 -2.66 -20.77 -15.74
C LEU A 53 -2.75 -20.44 -17.22
N PHE A 54 -1.67 -19.95 -17.79
CA PHE A 54 -1.57 -19.60 -19.21
C PHE A 54 -0.45 -20.37 -19.90
N SER A 55 -0.64 -20.65 -21.19
CA SER A 55 0.44 -21.03 -22.13
C SER A 55 0.75 -19.87 -23.07
N GLY A 56 1.81 -19.99 -23.88
CA GLY A 56 2.15 -18.98 -24.91
C GLY A 56 2.96 -17.77 -24.41
N GLY A 57 3.44 -17.81 -23.17
CA GLY A 57 4.24 -16.75 -22.55
C GLY A 57 3.44 -15.46 -22.33
N LEU A 58 4.14 -14.37 -21.97
CA LEU A 58 3.49 -13.08 -21.71
C LEU A 58 3.05 -12.38 -23.00
N SER A 59 3.71 -12.65 -24.14
CA SER A 59 3.42 -12.00 -25.42
C SER A 59 2.17 -12.55 -26.11
N ASN A 60 1.84 -13.84 -25.93
CA ASN A 60 0.66 -14.46 -26.54
C ASN A 60 -0.05 -15.40 -25.55
N PRO A 61 -0.55 -14.87 -24.42
CA PRO A 61 -1.09 -15.69 -23.34
C PRO A 61 -2.39 -16.37 -23.76
N LYS A 62 -2.47 -17.68 -23.57
CA LYS A 62 -3.67 -18.50 -23.79
C LYS A 62 -4.09 -19.15 -22.48
N LEU A 63 -5.27 -18.78 -21.99
CA LEU A 63 -5.82 -19.31 -20.74
C LEU A 63 -6.02 -20.83 -20.87
N ILE A 64 -5.42 -21.59 -19.96
CA ILE A 64 -5.58 -23.05 -19.85
C ILE A 64 -6.66 -23.36 -18.82
N THR A 65 -6.53 -22.80 -17.62
CA THR A 65 -7.46 -23.05 -16.52
C THR A 65 -7.43 -21.92 -15.49
N ARG A 66 -8.46 -21.85 -14.65
CA ARG A 66 -8.64 -20.90 -13.55
C ARG A 66 -8.96 -21.65 -12.27
N SER A 67 -8.38 -21.24 -11.15
CA SER A 67 -8.71 -21.77 -9.82
C SER A 67 -10.06 -21.26 -9.33
N ASN A 68 -10.53 -21.82 -8.21
CA ASN A 68 -11.54 -21.14 -7.40
C ASN A 68 -11.03 -19.78 -6.88
N SER A 69 -11.96 -18.89 -6.54
CA SER A 69 -11.63 -17.67 -5.81
C SER A 69 -11.27 -17.98 -4.36
N ILE A 70 -10.35 -17.20 -3.81
CA ILE A 70 -10.03 -17.12 -2.38
C ILE A 70 -10.21 -15.68 -1.89
N THR A 71 -10.53 -15.49 -0.62
CA THR A 71 -10.76 -14.16 -0.05
C THR A 71 -10.21 -14.06 1.37
N PHE A 72 -9.82 -12.86 1.77
CA PHE A 72 -9.46 -12.60 3.17
C PHE A 72 -10.71 -12.69 4.05
N ALA A 73 -10.54 -13.03 5.34
CA ALA A 73 -11.66 -13.12 6.27
C ALA A 73 -12.47 -11.81 6.36
N ASN A 74 -11.78 -10.66 6.27
CA ASN A 74 -12.42 -9.36 6.04
C ASN A 74 -11.65 -8.59 4.95
N PRO A 75 -12.10 -8.66 3.68
CA PRO A 75 -11.43 -7.95 2.60
C PRO A 75 -11.49 -6.42 2.79
N LYS A 76 -12.52 -5.92 3.47
CA LYS A 76 -12.75 -4.48 3.66
C LYS A 76 -11.98 -3.88 4.84
N ALA A 77 -11.20 -4.68 5.57
CA ALA A 77 -10.48 -4.25 6.77
C ALA A 77 -9.64 -2.98 6.52
N PRO A 78 -9.50 -2.09 7.53
CA PRO A 78 -8.56 -0.98 7.45
C PRO A 78 -7.13 -1.50 7.43
N VAL A 79 -6.34 -1.06 6.45
CA VAL A 79 -4.97 -1.55 6.20
C VAL A 79 -4.03 -0.41 5.80
N TYR A 80 -2.72 -0.66 5.97
CA TYR A 80 -1.61 0.16 5.48
C TYR A 80 -1.65 1.63 5.93
N PRO A 81 -1.73 1.88 7.26
CA PRO A 81 -1.62 3.22 7.79
C PRO A 81 -0.27 3.85 7.46
N ARG A 82 -0.31 5.13 7.10
CA ARG A 82 0.86 5.94 6.78
C ARG A 82 0.72 7.32 7.41
N LEU A 83 1.73 7.69 8.17
CA LEU A 83 1.82 8.96 8.89
C LEU A 83 2.44 10.01 7.99
N ALA A 84 1.96 11.24 8.11
CA ALA A 84 2.58 12.42 7.52
C ALA A 84 2.39 13.60 8.46
N GLN A 85 3.42 14.44 8.60
CA GLN A 85 3.31 15.66 9.39
C GLN A 85 2.20 16.55 8.81
N GLY A 86 1.39 17.10 9.71
CA GLY A 86 0.24 17.92 9.36
C GLY A 86 0.62 19.36 9.01
N LYS A 87 -0.35 20.26 9.12
CA LYS A 87 -0.18 21.68 8.76
C LYS A 87 0.63 22.48 9.80
N SER A 88 0.70 21.97 11.02
CA SER A 88 1.40 22.57 12.16
C SER A 88 2.41 21.59 12.75
N TRP A 89 3.35 22.09 13.54
CA TRP A 89 4.38 21.27 14.18
C TRP A 89 3.80 20.24 15.15
N ASP A 90 2.67 20.55 15.78
CA ASP A 90 1.94 19.74 16.74
C ASP A 90 0.79 18.95 16.10
N GLU A 91 0.80 18.80 14.77
CA GLU A 91 -0.17 18.02 14.02
C GLU A 91 0.51 16.85 13.29
N MET A 92 -0.03 15.64 13.46
CA MET A 92 0.34 14.46 12.69
C MET A 92 -0.93 13.89 12.06
N THR A 93 -0.85 13.48 10.80
CA THR A 93 -1.96 12.81 10.13
C THR A 93 -1.71 11.32 10.07
N VAL A 94 -2.78 10.52 10.14
CA VAL A 94 -2.74 9.12 9.74
C VAL A 94 -3.69 8.93 8.56
N THR A 95 -3.16 8.39 7.47
CA THR A 95 -3.93 8.02 6.30
C THR A 95 -3.93 6.51 6.14
N TRP A 96 -5.06 5.89 5.78
CA TRP A 96 -5.16 4.45 5.55
C TRP A 96 -6.16 4.11 4.45
N THR A 97 -6.16 2.85 4.02
CA THR A 97 -7.08 2.34 2.99
C THR A 97 -8.06 1.35 3.61
N SER A 98 -9.33 1.35 3.17
CA SER A 98 -10.31 0.32 3.52
C SER A 98 -11.29 0.05 2.40
N GLY A 99 -12.13 -0.99 2.57
CA GLY A 99 -13.27 -1.23 1.68
C GLY A 99 -14.55 -0.50 2.10
N TYR A 100 -14.58 0.18 3.25
CA TYR A 100 -15.81 0.77 3.80
C TYR A 100 -16.01 2.19 3.29
N SER A 101 -17.13 2.41 2.59
CA SER A 101 -17.57 3.75 2.24
C SER A 101 -18.19 4.46 3.46
N THR A 102 -18.32 5.79 3.38
CA THR A 102 -19.04 6.59 4.40
C THR A 102 -20.53 6.27 4.48
N LYS A 103 -21.08 5.51 3.53
CA LYS A 103 -22.46 5.01 3.54
C LYS A 103 -22.62 3.68 4.27
N GLU A 104 -21.52 3.09 4.73
CA GLU A 104 -21.53 1.78 5.39
C GLU A 104 -20.91 1.83 6.79
N ALA A 105 -19.91 2.69 6.97
CA ALA A 105 -19.20 2.85 8.23
C ALA A 105 -18.76 4.30 8.45
N THR A 106 -18.71 4.70 9.71
CA THR A 106 -18.03 5.92 10.14
C THR A 106 -16.57 5.61 10.46
N PRO A 107 -15.59 6.12 9.68
CA PRO A 107 -14.17 5.93 9.96
C PRO A 107 -13.69 6.88 11.06
N PHE A 108 -12.84 6.37 11.96
CA PHE A 108 -12.25 7.14 13.04
C PHE A 108 -10.92 6.53 13.48
N VAL A 109 -10.20 7.25 14.34
CA VAL A 109 -9.00 6.74 15.00
C VAL A 109 -9.12 6.94 16.50
N GLU A 110 -8.86 5.88 17.25
CA GLU A 110 -8.64 5.93 18.70
C GLU A 110 -7.16 6.19 18.95
N TRP A 111 -6.80 7.23 19.70
CA TRP A 111 -5.39 7.59 19.92
C TRP A 111 -5.19 8.43 21.19
N GLY A 112 -3.94 8.53 21.64
CA GLY A 112 -3.58 9.28 22.83
C GLY A 112 -2.15 8.97 23.28
N ILE A 113 -1.68 9.68 24.31
CA ILE A 113 -0.36 9.43 24.90
C ILE A 113 -0.32 7.97 25.38
N GLN A 114 0.78 7.28 25.11
CA GLN A 114 0.93 5.87 25.44
C GLN A 114 0.73 5.64 26.95
N GLY A 115 -0.20 4.75 27.30
CA GLY A 115 -0.55 4.43 28.69
C GLY A 115 -1.53 5.40 29.36
N GLN A 116 -2.04 6.39 28.62
CA GLN A 116 -3.06 7.33 29.09
C GLN A 116 -4.41 7.08 28.41
N ILE A 117 -5.40 7.90 28.78
CA ILE A 117 -6.73 7.89 28.18
C ILE A 117 -6.62 8.16 26.68
N GLN A 118 -7.27 7.31 25.89
CA GLN A 118 -7.37 7.47 24.44
C GLN A 118 -8.64 8.25 24.09
N ILE A 119 -8.56 9.09 23.07
CA ILE A 119 -9.67 9.86 22.51
C ILE A 119 -9.99 9.37 21.10
N LEU A 120 -11.16 9.73 20.58
CA LEU A 120 -11.55 9.43 19.22
C LEU A 120 -11.46 10.69 18.35
N SER A 121 -10.86 10.56 17.17
CA SER A 121 -10.87 11.61 16.14
C SER A 121 -11.52 11.10 14.85
N PRO A 122 -12.35 11.92 14.17
CA PRO A 122 -12.98 11.52 12.92
C PRO A 122 -11.95 11.45 11.79
N ALA A 123 -12.35 10.86 10.66
CA ALA A 123 -11.56 10.88 9.45
C ALA A 123 -12.34 11.41 8.25
N GLY A 124 -11.68 12.27 7.46
CA GLY A 124 -12.12 12.58 6.10
C GLY A 124 -11.95 11.35 5.21
N THR A 125 -12.82 11.17 4.21
CA THR A 125 -12.76 10.03 3.29
C THR A 125 -12.75 10.51 1.85
N LEU A 126 -11.80 10.00 1.07
CA LEU A 126 -11.61 10.28 -0.34
C LEU A 126 -11.56 8.98 -1.12
N THR A 127 -11.87 9.06 -2.41
CA THR A 127 -11.66 7.99 -3.39
C THR A 127 -11.61 8.63 -4.78
N PHE A 128 -11.33 7.84 -5.80
CA PHE A 128 -11.38 8.25 -7.20
C PHE A 128 -11.95 7.10 -8.04
N SER A 129 -12.56 7.43 -9.17
CA SER A 129 -13.17 6.45 -10.07
C SER A 129 -12.30 6.22 -11.30
N ARG A 130 -12.67 5.22 -12.10
CA ARG A 130 -12.03 4.94 -13.39
C ARG A 130 -11.97 6.19 -14.26
N ASP A 131 -13.06 6.95 -14.27
CA ASP A 131 -13.19 8.15 -15.10
C ASP A 131 -12.36 9.34 -14.62
N THR A 132 -11.82 9.28 -13.40
CA THR A 132 -10.83 10.24 -12.92
C THR A 132 -9.47 10.06 -13.60
N MET A 133 -9.17 8.88 -14.15
CA MET A 133 -7.89 8.60 -14.81
C MET A 133 -7.83 9.24 -16.21
N CYS A 134 -6.73 9.91 -16.52
CA CYS A 134 -6.58 10.68 -17.77
C CYS A 134 -6.43 9.80 -19.02
N GLY A 135 -5.94 8.56 -18.90
CA GLY A 135 -5.72 7.68 -20.05
C GLY A 135 -5.24 6.27 -19.70
N PRO A 136 -4.98 5.44 -20.72
CA PRO A 136 -4.44 4.09 -20.56
C PRO A 136 -2.99 4.08 -20.02
N PRO A 137 -2.58 3.06 -19.22
CA PRO A 137 -3.37 1.91 -18.80
C PRO A 137 -4.33 2.21 -17.63
N ALA A 138 -4.17 3.35 -16.94
CA ALA A 138 -4.89 3.69 -15.71
C ALA A 138 -6.41 3.71 -15.86
N ARG A 139 -6.92 4.26 -16.97
CA ARG A 139 -8.35 4.31 -17.28
C ARG A 139 -8.90 2.99 -17.81
N THR A 140 -8.04 2.07 -18.26
CA THR A 140 -8.44 0.90 -19.03
C THR A 140 -8.00 -0.41 -18.36
N VAL A 141 -7.00 -1.11 -18.88
CA VAL A 141 -6.60 -2.46 -18.44
C VAL A 141 -5.99 -2.49 -17.06
N GLY A 142 -5.32 -1.41 -16.66
CA GLY A 142 -4.65 -1.26 -15.36
C GLY A 142 -5.55 -0.72 -14.26
N TRP A 143 -6.81 -0.35 -14.58
CA TRP A 143 -7.76 0.11 -13.58
C TRP A 143 -8.05 -0.97 -12.55
N ARG A 144 -7.93 -0.59 -11.27
CA ARG A 144 -8.41 -1.36 -10.13
C ARG A 144 -9.00 -0.40 -9.11
N ASP A 145 -10.18 -0.73 -8.59
CA ASP A 145 -10.88 0.11 -7.62
C ASP A 145 -10.01 0.32 -6.35
N PRO A 146 -9.72 1.57 -5.94
CA PRO A 146 -8.83 1.87 -4.81
C PRO A 146 -9.50 1.69 -3.43
N GLY A 147 -10.81 1.42 -3.39
CA GLY A 147 -11.61 1.47 -2.18
C GLY A 147 -11.75 2.89 -1.67
N PHE A 148 -11.54 3.08 -0.37
CA PHE A 148 -11.67 4.37 0.30
C PHE A 148 -10.38 4.68 1.07
N ILE A 149 -9.88 5.90 0.86
CA ILE A 149 -8.72 6.44 1.54
C ILE A 149 -9.23 7.39 2.61
N HIS A 150 -8.85 7.14 3.86
CA HIS A 150 -9.31 7.93 5.00
C HIS A 150 -8.12 8.63 5.64
N THR A 151 -8.32 9.86 6.10
CA THR A 151 -7.30 10.64 6.81
C THR A 151 -7.88 11.22 8.09
N SER A 152 -7.23 10.91 9.22
CA SER A 152 -7.52 11.51 10.52
C SER A 152 -6.34 12.38 10.98
N PHE A 153 -6.59 13.26 11.93
CA PHE A 153 -5.67 14.30 12.39
C PHE A 153 -5.46 14.15 13.90
N PHE A 154 -4.22 13.92 14.30
CA PHE A 154 -3.74 13.99 15.68
C PHE A 154 -3.26 15.42 15.92
N LYS A 155 -3.95 16.16 16.79
CA LYS A 155 -3.71 17.59 17.04
C LYS A 155 -3.27 17.83 18.47
N ASP A 156 -2.72 19.01 18.74
CA ASP A 156 -2.27 19.41 20.07
C ASP A 156 -1.24 18.40 20.64
N LEU A 157 -0.35 17.91 19.78
CA LEU A 157 0.69 16.95 20.15
C LEU A 157 1.72 17.60 21.07
N TRP A 158 2.08 16.87 22.13
CA TRP A 158 3.14 17.29 23.02
C TRP A 158 4.47 16.81 22.45
N PRO A 159 5.46 17.70 22.28
CA PRO A 159 6.73 17.34 21.65
C PRO A 159 7.34 16.10 22.30
N ASN A 160 7.92 15.23 21.48
CA ASN A 160 8.66 14.05 21.89
C ASN A 160 7.90 12.94 22.62
N LEU A 161 6.62 13.14 22.97
CA LEU A 161 5.85 12.09 23.62
C LEU A 161 5.51 10.97 22.64
N LYS A 162 5.39 9.76 23.18
CA LYS A 162 4.96 8.59 22.42
C LYS A 162 3.45 8.46 22.48
N TYR A 163 2.83 8.31 21.33
CA TYR A 163 1.40 8.13 21.15
C TYR A 163 1.11 6.73 20.64
N THR A 164 -0.01 6.17 21.08
CA THR A 164 -0.61 4.98 20.47
C THR A 164 -1.81 5.40 19.64
N TYR A 165 -2.07 4.67 18.56
CA TYR A 165 -3.28 4.84 17.78
C TYR A 165 -3.79 3.53 17.22
N ARG A 166 -5.10 3.48 16.94
CA ARG A 166 -5.78 2.32 16.39
C ARG A 166 -6.93 2.79 15.51
N ILE A 167 -6.93 2.32 14.27
CA ILE A 167 -7.94 2.68 13.28
C ILE A 167 -9.23 1.89 13.54
N GLY A 168 -10.37 2.56 13.50
CA GLY A 168 -11.69 1.97 13.67
C GLY A 168 -12.65 2.35 12.55
N HIS A 169 -13.54 1.41 12.22
CA HIS A 169 -14.71 1.65 11.38
C HIS A 169 -15.94 1.20 12.14
N ARG A 170 -16.79 2.16 12.52
CA ARG A 170 -18.08 1.87 13.16
C ARG A 170 -19.13 1.64 12.07
N LEU A 171 -19.49 0.38 11.85
CA LEU A 171 -20.54 -0.01 10.93
C LEU A 171 -21.90 0.46 11.45
N PHE A 172 -22.85 0.72 10.54
CA PHE A 172 -24.20 1.19 10.93
C PHE A 172 -25.03 0.13 11.68
N ASN A 173 -24.62 -1.14 11.64
CA ASN A 173 -25.17 -2.19 12.49
C ASN A 173 -24.63 -2.16 13.94
N GLY A 174 -23.78 -1.19 14.28
CA GLY A 174 -23.20 -1.00 15.61
C GLY A 174 -21.87 -1.70 15.85
N GLN A 175 -21.46 -2.65 14.99
CA GLN A 175 -20.18 -3.32 15.11
C GLN A 175 -19.02 -2.35 14.80
N ILE A 176 -17.91 -2.50 15.51
CA ILE A 176 -16.67 -1.79 15.19
C ILE A 176 -15.65 -2.78 14.63
N VAL A 177 -15.18 -2.50 13.42
CA VAL A 177 -14.05 -3.20 12.81
C VAL A 177 -12.79 -2.43 13.15
N TRP A 178 -11.87 -3.11 13.80
CA TRP A 178 -10.63 -2.52 14.28
C TRP A 178 -9.43 -2.98 13.47
N GLY A 179 -8.54 -2.04 13.18
CA GLY A 179 -7.19 -2.32 12.69
C GLY A 179 -6.24 -2.73 13.82
N ARG A 180 -4.97 -2.91 13.45
CA ARG A 180 -3.89 -3.12 14.43
C ARG A 180 -3.64 -1.84 15.23
N GLN A 181 -3.13 -2.01 16.44
CA GLN A 181 -2.62 -0.90 17.23
C GLN A 181 -1.20 -0.58 16.78
N ASN A 182 -0.93 0.71 16.59
CA ASN A 182 0.35 1.26 16.18
C ASN A 182 0.80 2.34 17.19
N SER A 183 2.02 2.85 17.03
CA SER A 183 2.53 3.94 17.85
C SER A 183 3.49 4.82 17.06
N PHE A 184 3.57 6.09 17.41
CA PHE A 184 4.53 7.04 16.85
C PHE A 184 5.07 7.95 17.96
N LYS A 185 6.21 8.59 17.70
CA LYS A 185 6.75 9.66 18.54
C LYS A 185 6.34 11.00 17.90
N ALA A 186 5.75 11.90 18.69
CA ALA A 186 5.44 13.25 18.23
C ALA A 186 6.74 13.99 17.85
N PRO A 187 6.70 14.84 16.80
CA PRO A 187 7.87 15.61 16.38
C PRO A 187 8.37 16.53 17.51
N PRO A 188 9.67 16.89 17.49
CA PRO A 188 10.20 17.89 18.41
C PRO A 188 9.58 19.27 18.12
N TYR A 189 9.68 20.19 19.09
CA TYR A 189 9.27 21.57 18.84
C TYR A 189 10.20 22.24 17.81
N PRO A 190 9.71 23.13 16.92
CA PRO A 190 10.59 23.85 15.99
C PRO A 190 11.68 24.65 16.71
N GLY A 191 12.94 24.32 16.42
CA GLY A 191 14.11 24.92 17.07
C GLY A 191 14.58 24.22 18.34
N GLU A 192 14.00 23.07 18.69
CA GLU A 192 14.48 22.24 19.80
C GLU A 192 15.88 21.68 19.53
N ASP A 193 16.77 21.81 20.52
CA ASP A 193 18.12 21.24 20.50
C ASP A 193 18.08 19.76 20.91
N SER A 194 17.89 18.89 19.92
CA SER A 194 17.86 17.43 20.09
C SER A 194 18.42 16.73 18.85
N LEU A 195 18.90 15.48 19.03
CA LEU A 195 19.33 14.67 17.90
C LEU A 195 18.13 14.30 17.03
N GLN A 196 18.16 14.71 15.76
CA GLN A 196 17.10 14.48 14.77
C GLN A 196 17.69 13.79 13.54
N ARG A 197 17.06 12.69 13.10
CA ARG A 197 17.59 11.83 12.04
C ARG A 197 16.56 11.68 10.93
N VAL A 198 16.87 12.26 9.78
CA VAL A 198 16.01 12.25 8.59
C VAL A 198 16.65 11.40 7.50
N VAL A 199 15.86 10.50 6.93
CA VAL A 199 16.25 9.72 5.74
C VAL A 199 15.62 10.35 4.51
N ILE A 200 16.40 10.49 3.43
CA ILE A 200 15.94 11.07 2.17
C ILE A 200 16.35 10.16 1.01
N PHE A 201 15.42 9.79 0.13
CA PHE A 201 15.67 9.06 -1.11
C PHE A 201 14.57 9.31 -2.15
N GLY A 202 14.88 9.12 -3.43
CA GLY A 202 13.90 9.05 -4.52
C GLY A 202 13.79 7.62 -5.05
N ASP A 203 12.86 7.40 -5.99
CA ASP A 203 12.96 6.28 -6.94
C ASP A 203 12.95 4.89 -6.28
N LEU A 204 12.23 4.74 -5.16
CA LEU A 204 12.19 3.48 -4.42
C LEU A 204 11.48 2.38 -5.20
N GLY A 205 10.38 2.72 -5.87
CA GLY A 205 9.49 1.75 -6.52
C GLY A 205 8.90 0.73 -5.56
N LYS A 206 8.57 -0.45 -6.11
CA LYS A 206 8.12 -1.62 -5.35
C LYS A 206 8.80 -2.90 -5.87
N ALA A 207 8.71 -3.99 -5.12
CA ALA A 207 8.97 -5.32 -5.66
C ALA A 207 8.31 -6.41 -4.79
N GLU A 208 8.07 -7.57 -5.40
CA GLU A 208 7.44 -8.72 -4.72
C GLU A 208 8.45 -9.52 -3.89
N ILE A 209 8.21 -9.64 -2.59
CA ILE A 209 9.07 -10.39 -1.65
C ILE A 209 9.10 -11.89 -1.97
N ASP A 210 8.03 -12.43 -2.56
CA ASP A 210 7.98 -13.83 -2.99
C ASP A 210 8.66 -14.07 -4.36
N GLY A 211 9.21 -13.01 -4.96
CA GLY A 211 9.90 -13.02 -6.24
C GLY A 211 8.98 -13.19 -7.44
N SER A 212 7.67 -12.98 -7.29
CA SER A 212 6.75 -12.84 -8.43
C SER A 212 7.18 -11.69 -9.35
N ASN A 213 6.84 -11.82 -10.62
CA ASN A 213 6.95 -10.75 -11.60
C ASN A 213 5.62 -9.97 -11.66
N GLU A 214 5.65 -8.77 -12.22
CA GLU A 214 4.53 -7.87 -12.35
C GLU A 214 4.81 -6.79 -13.40
N TYR A 215 3.82 -5.95 -13.70
CA TYR A 215 4.06 -4.80 -14.59
C TYR A 215 5.08 -3.85 -13.96
N ASN A 216 5.90 -3.20 -14.79
CA ASN A 216 6.91 -2.24 -14.33
C ASN A 216 7.87 -2.80 -13.26
N ASP A 217 8.21 -4.10 -13.31
CA ASP A 217 9.14 -4.75 -12.36
C ASP A 217 10.61 -4.46 -12.71
N PHE A 218 11.09 -3.25 -12.39
CA PHE A 218 12.46 -2.82 -12.70
C PHE A 218 13.24 -2.25 -11.49
N GLU A 219 12.63 -2.19 -10.31
CA GLU A 219 13.16 -1.52 -9.12
C GLU A 219 13.84 -2.51 -8.16
N ARG A 220 14.87 -3.21 -8.66
CA ARG A 220 15.56 -4.30 -7.94
C ARG A 220 16.11 -3.91 -6.55
N GLY A 221 16.36 -2.61 -6.33
CA GLY A 221 16.83 -2.07 -5.05
C GLY A 221 15.72 -1.89 -4.00
N SER A 222 14.44 -1.93 -4.40
CA SER A 222 13.30 -1.55 -3.58
C SER A 222 13.23 -2.31 -2.25
N ILE A 223 13.25 -3.64 -2.31
CA ILE A 223 13.20 -4.52 -1.13
C ILE A 223 14.40 -4.27 -0.20
N ASN A 224 15.61 -4.10 -0.76
CA ASN A 224 16.81 -3.88 0.03
C ASN A 224 16.76 -2.56 0.78
N THR A 225 16.35 -1.48 0.11
CA THR A 225 16.19 -0.17 0.73
C THR A 225 15.13 -0.22 1.82
N THR A 226 13.93 -0.74 1.54
CA THR A 226 12.88 -0.92 2.56
C THR A 226 13.37 -1.75 3.75
N TYR A 227 14.09 -2.84 3.50
CA TYR A 227 14.64 -3.69 4.57
C TYR A 227 15.62 -2.94 5.48
N GLN A 228 16.56 -2.17 4.92
CA GLN A 228 17.51 -1.40 5.74
C GLN A 228 16.81 -0.34 6.60
N LEU A 229 15.80 0.33 6.05
CA LEU A 229 15.02 1.33 6.79
C LEU A 229 14.23 0.70 7.93
N VAL A 230 13.59 -0.44 7.70
CA VAL A 230 12.90 -1.18 8.76
C VAL A 230 13.87 -1.64 9.85
N LYS A 231 15.04 -2.14 9.45
CA LYS A 231 16.08 -2.61 10.37
C LYS A 231 16.62 -1.47 11.25
N ASP A 232 16.77 -0.27 10.71
CA ASP A 232 17.29 0.90 11.42
C ASP A 232 16.19 1.85 11.92
N LEU A 233 14.91 1.46 11.88
CA LEU A 233 13.76 2.34 12.13
C LEU A 233 13.81 3.06 13.50
N LYS A 234 14.38 2.42 14.53
CA LYS A 234 14.60 3.03 15.85
C LYS A 234 15.49 4.27 15.82
N ASN A 235 16.27 4.42 14.75
CA ASN A 235 17.20 5.50 14.51
C ASN A 235 16.74 6.49 13.43
N ILE A 236 15.48 6.40 13.02
CA ILE A 236 14.89 7.26 11.99
C ILE A 236 13.73 8.00 12.61
N ASP A 237 13.73 9.34 12.52
CA ASP A 237 12.67 10.19 13.06
C ASP A 237 11.70 10.65 11.94
N MET A 238 12.17 10.68 10.69
CA MET A 238 11.36 11.02 9.50
C MET A 238 11.95 10.40 8.24
N VAL A 239 11.08 10.06 7.28
CA VAL A 239 11.46 9.69 5.91
C VAL A 239 10.92 10.71 4.93
N MET A 240 11.74 11.13 3.97
CA MET A 240 11.35 11.92 2.80
C MET A 240 11.60 11.14 1.52
N HIS A 241 10.53 10.72 0.85
CA HIS A 241 10.54 10.06 -0.45
C HIS A 241 10.28 11.09 -1.56
N ILE A 242 11.34 11.52 -2.23
CA ILE A 242 11.37 12.70 -3.09
C ILE A 242 11.04 12.42 -4.56
N GLY A 243 9.92 11.74 -4.82
CA GLY A 243 9.43 11.46 -6.17
C GLY A 243 9.59 10.00 -6.56
N ASP A 244 9.02 9.63 -7.71
CA ASP A 244 9.07 8.29 -8.28
C ASP A 244 8.75 7.19 -7.26
N ILE A 245 7.47 7.16 -6.90
CA ILE A 245 7.01 6.48 -5.70
C ILE A 245 7.01 4.96 -5.88
N CYS A 246 6.12 4.44 -6.72
CA CYS A 246 5.88 3.01 -6.87
C CYS A 246 5.91 2.53 -8.34
N TYR A 247 6.20 3.44 -9.27
CA TYR A 247 6.15 3.19 -10.73
C TYR A 247 4.92 2.42 -11.21
N ALA A 248 3.77 2.60 -10.54
CA ALA A 248 2.52 1.95 -10.95
C ALA A 248 2.19 2.25 -12.41
N SER A 249 2.49 3.47 -12.87
CA SER A 249 2.34 3.93 -14.26
C SER A 249 0.99 3.53 -14.89
N GLY A 250 -0.06 3.51 -14.07
CA GLY A 250 -1.43 3.16 -14.46
C GLY A 250 -1.87 1.71 -14.19
N TYR A 251 -1.04 0.84 -13.62
CA TYR A 251 -1.44 -0.44 -13.05
C TYR A 251 -1.76 -0.29 -11.56
N LEU A 252 -3.00 0.06 -11.25
CA LEU A 252 -3.39 0.64 -9.96
C LEU A 252 -3.25 -0.31 -8.76
N SER A 253 -3.22 -1.63 -8.95
CA SER A 253 -2.99 -2.59 -7.85
C SER A 253 -1.68 -2.35 -7.11
N GLN A 254 -0.70 -1.75 -7.78
CA GLN A 254 0.64 -1.55 -7.25
C GLN A 254 0.71 -0.43 -6.21
N TRP A 255 -0.30 0.44 -6.15
CA TRP A 255 -0.41 1.43 -5.06
C TRP A 255 -0.68 0.77 -3.71
N ASP A 256 -1.57 -0.22 -3.64
CA ASP A 256 -1.80 -0.98 -2.40
C ASP A 256 -0.55 -1.78 -2.01
N GLN A 257 0.11 -2.41 -3.00
CA GLN A 257 1.39 -3.10 -2.81
C GLN A 257 2.44 -2.18 -2.19
N PHE A 258 2.62 -0.99 -2.74
CA PHE A 258 3.58 -0.02 -2.20
C PHE A 258 3.22 0.40 -0.78
N THR A 259 1.95 0.75 -0.51
CA THR A 259 1.54 1.14 0.85
C THR A 259 1.73 0.01 1.86
N ALA A 260 1.54 -1.24 1.45
CA ALA A 260 1.85 -2.41 2.27
C ALA A 260 3.37 -2.59 2.48
N GLN A 261 4.18 -2.38 1.43
CA GLN A 261 5.64 -2.49 1.50
C GLN A 261 6.23 -1.49 2.50
N VAL A 262 5.74 -0.24 2.51
CA VAL A 262 6.25 0.80 3.41
C VAL A 262 5.52 0.87 4.76
N GLU A 263 4.42 0.12 4.97
CA GLU A 263 3.64 0.11 6.22
C GLU A 263 4.51 -0.04 7.49
N PRO A 264 5.53 -0.94 7.54
CA PRO A 264 6.36 -1.08 8.74
C PRO A 264 7.12 0.21 9.12
N ILE A 265 7.39 1.08 8.15
CA ILE A 265 8.05 2.38 8.34
C ILE A 265 6.99 3.46 8.57
N ALA A 266 6.09 3.63 7.60
CA ALA A 266 5.15 4.73 7.51
C ALA A 266 4.07 4.69 8.60
N SER A 267 3.79 3.54 9.20
CA SER A 267 2.86 3.45 10.34
C SER A 267 3.48 3.92 11.67
N THR A 268 4.79 4.19 11.70
CA THR A 268 5.55 4.50 12.93
C THR A 268 6.21 5.89 12.87
N VAL A 269 6.76 6.28 11.71
CA VAL A 269 7.40 7.58 11.49
C VAL A 269 6.72 8.30 10.32
N PRO A 270 6.71 9.64 10.29
CA PRO A 270 6.18 10.38 9.13
C PRO A 270 6.95 10.01 7.85
N TYR A 271 6.19 9.57 6.84
CA TYR A 271 6.68 9.25 5.51
C TYR A 271 6.20 10.34 4.55
N MET A 272 7.03 11.35 4.38
CA MET A 272 6.74 12.53 3.58
C MET A 272 7.04 12.22 2.11
N VAL A 273 6.10 12.50 1.22
CA VAL A 273 6.28 12.34 -0.22
C VAL A 273 6.40 13.69 -0.90
N ALA A 274 7.25 13.79 -1.91
CA ALA A 274 7.33 14.95 -2.78
C ALA A 274 7.20 14.52 -4.25
N ARG A 275 6.99 15.51 -5.11
CA ARG A 275 7.21 15.36 -6.55
C ARG A 275 8.50 16.09 -6.89
N TYR A 276 9.30 15.51 -7.78
CA TYR A 276 10.36 16.26 -8.44
C TYR A 276 9.69 17.26 -9.40
N SER A 277 9.95 18.56 -9.27
CA SER A 277 9.58 19.54 -10.30
C SER A 277 10.81 19.84 -11.14
N ASN A 278 10.77 19.45 -12.41
CA ASN A 278 11.58 20.10 -13.44
C ASN A 278 10.88 21.38 -13.91
#